data_AF-A0ABC8WX48-F1
#
_entry.id   AF-A0ABC8WX48-F1
#
_cell.length_a   1.000
_cell.length_b   1.000
_cell.length_c   1.000
_cell.angle_alpha   90.00
_cell.angle_beta   90.00
_cell.angle_gamma   90.00
#
_symmetry.space_group_name_H-M   'P 1'
#
loop_
_entity.id
_entity.type
_entity.pdbx_description
1 polymer ?
#
loop_
_entity_poly.entity_id
_entity_poly.type
_entity_poly.pdbx_seq_one_letter_code
_entity_poly.pdbx_strand_id
1 'polypeptide(L)'
;MVDLLPIGPSSILRAYGAFTLEVFYCNTTSGKEGCNSVGLPIRAQWDVCGEDDDEEPKEYAQTICDRGRRKLEITYLVIPNAIEANVKVRLKLNNLGSRSHAVYGKIKASAADYGNRSVHLFSCARGRSWSVPSCSSSILPLSPSVIALPCRRQFELYLEVDLVVVSTSDNQEEEEKNLKFTSLKFTHRVTSQEREVDGDQVEVNITWNPIFS
;
A
#
# COMPACT_ATOMS: atom_id res chain seq x y z
N MET A 1 -5.72 -24.58 -11.69
CA MET A 1 -5.49 -23.18 -12.10
C MET A 1 -4.89 -22.51 -10.89
N VAL A 2 -3.66 -22.02 -10.97
CA VAL A 2 -3.06 -21.25 -9.86
C VAL A 2 -2.99 -19.83 -10.36
N ASP A 3 -3.93 -19.01 -9.93
CA ASP A 3 -3.90 -17.59 -10.19
C ASP A 3 -2.73 -17.01 -9.38
N LEU A 4 -1.75 -16.46 -10.08
CA LEU A 4 -0.70 -15.70 -9.43
C LEU A 4 -1.37 -14.42 -8.94
N LEU A 5 -1.49 -14.26 -7.62
CA LEU A 5 -1.97 -13.03 -7.02
C LEU A 5 -0.74 -12.15 -6.72
N PRO A 6 -0.33 -11.24 -7.62
CA PRO A 6 0.71 -10.29 -7.29
C PRO A 6 0.25 -9.49 -6.08
N ILE A 7 1.06 -9.50 -5.02
CA ILE A 7 1.01 -8.45 -4.02
C ILE A 7 1.56 -7.25 -4.79
N GLY A 8 0.75 -6.20 -4.98
CA GLY A 8 1.09 -5.03 -5.77
C GLY A 8 2.47 -4.46 -5.43
N PRO A 9 3.02 -3.56 -6.26
CA PRO A 9 4.40 -3.16 -6.13
C PRO A 9 4.66 -2.55 -4.74
N SER A 10 5.82 -2.87 -4.14
CA SER A 10 6.23 -2.37 -2.83
C SER A 10 6.46 -0.84 -2.82
N SER A 11 6.54 -0.25 -4.00
CA SER A 11 6.74 1.17 -4.25
C SER A 11 6.05 1.58 -5.56
N ILE A 12 5.89 2.88 -5.77
CA ILE A 12 5.39 3.42 -7.03
C ILE A 12 6.49 3.27 -8.10
N LEU A 13 6.10 2.85 -9.30
CA LEU A 13 6.98 2.90 -10.46
C LEU A 13 6.87 4.27 -11.12
N ARG A 14 7.99 5.00 -11.17
CA ARG A 14 8.12 6.27 -11.88
C ARG A 14 8.74 6.04 -13.25
N ALA A 15 8.21 6.72 -14.26
CA ALA A 15 8.76 6.69 -15.61
C ALA A 15 8.72 8.10 -16.21
N TYR A 16 9.80 8.50 -16.87
CA TYR A 16 9.92 9.75 -17.63
C TYR A 16 9.77 9.51 -19.15
N GLY A 17 9.25 8.35 -19.51
CA GLY A 17 9.10 7.87 -20.88
C GLY A 17 8.54 6.46 -20.88
N ALA A 18 8.64 5.75 -22.00
CA ALA A 18 8.18 4.38 -22.09
C ALA A 18 8.85 3.48 -21.03
N PHE A 19 8.05 2.63 -20.39
CA PHE A 19 8.55 1.64 -19.42
C PHE A 19 8.15 0.22 -19.82
N THR A 20 8.97 -0.75 -19.41
CA THR A 20 8.77 -2.17 -19.69
C THR A 20 8.77 -2.95 -18.38
N LEU A 21 7.76 -3.80 -18.18
CA LEU A 21 7.73 -4.78 -17.10
C LEU A 21 8.21 -6.13 -17.62
N GLU A 22 9.13 -6.73 -16.88
CA GLU A 22 9.61 -8.10 -17.12
C GLU A 22 9.21 -8.99 -15.95
N VAL A 23 8.45 -10.06 -16.24
CA VAL A 23 8.03 -11.05 -15.25
C VAL A 23 8.87 -12.31 -15.43
N PHE A 24 9.76 -12.56 -14.46
CA PHE A 24 10.52 -13.79 -14.36
C PHE A 24 9.73 -14.84 -13.59
N TYR A 25 9.78 -16.08 -14.06
CA TYR A 25 9.11 -17.19 -13.41
C TYR A 25 10.02 -18.42 -13.35
N CYS A 26 9.96 -19.11 -12.21
CA CYS A 26 10.58 -20.41 -12.04
C CYS A 26 9.61 -21.49 -12.52
N ASN A 27 10.06 -22.34 -13.43
CA ASN A 27 9.41 -23.60 -13.70
C ASN A 27 10.07 -24.67 -12.83
N THR A 28 9.37 -25.10 -11.78
CA THR A 28 9.74 -26.34 -11.08
C THR A 28 9.34 -27.50 -11.97
N THR A 29 10.26 -28.00 -12.79
CA THR A 29 10.12 -29.35 -13.33
C THR A 29 10.17 -30.32 -12.15
N SER A 30 9.05 -31.00 -11.92
CA SER A 30 8.83 -32.10 -10.98
C SER A 30 10.12 -32.80 -10.53
N GLY A 31 10.44 -32.69 -9.23
CA GLY A 31 11.26 -33.66 -8.53
C GLY A 31 12.71 -33.29 -8.17
N LYS A 32 13.21 -32.09 -8.46
CA LYS A 32 14.50 -31.64 -7.93
C LYS A 32 14.39 -30.28 -7.23
N GLU A 33 14.81 -30.24 -5.98
CA GLU A 33 15.05 -28.99 -5.25
C GLU A 33 16.11 -28.19 -5.99
N GLY A 34 15.67 -27.15 -6.72
CA GLY A 34 16.52 -26.28 -7.51
C GLY A 34 15.78 -25.71 -8.72
N CYS A 35 15.57 -24.39 -8.76
CA CYS A 35 15.08 -23.69 -9.95
C CYS A 35 16.23 -23.61 -10.97
N ASN A 36 16.34 -24.61 -11.86
CA ASN A 36 17.46 -24.70 -12.80
C ASN A 36 17.21 -24.04 -14.16
N SER A 37 16.00 -23.52 -14.42
CA SER A 37 15.72 -22.77 -15.65
C SER A 37 14.75 -21.63 -15.37
N VAL A 38 15.27 -20.41 -15.35
CA VAL A 38 14.45 -19.21 -15.52
C VAL A 38 13.97 -19.22 -16.97
N GLY A 39 12.67 -19.34 -17.19
CA GLY A 39 12.10 -19.21 -18.53
C GLY A 39 12.39 -17.83 -19.11
N LEU A 40 12.24 -17.64 -20.44
CA LEU A 40 12.33 -16.30 -21.02
C LEU A 40 11.34 -15.37 -20.28
N PRO A 41 11.77 -14.17 -19.86
CA PRO A 41 10.90 -13.27 -19.11
C PRO A 41 9.70 -12.89 -19.96
N ILE A 42 8.54 -12.79 -19.32
CA ILE A 42 7.37 -12.27 -20.01
C ILE A 42 7.44 -10.75 -19.98
N ARG A 43 7.36 -10.12 -21.16
CA ARG A 43 7.55 -8.67 -21.33
C ARG A 43 6.25 -7.98 -21.67
N ALA A 44 6.00 -6.84 -21.05
CA ALA A 44 4.98 -5.89 -21.45
C ALA A 44 5.58 -4.49 -21.46
N GLN A 45 5.27 -3.69 -22.49
CA GLN A 45 5.79 -2.34 -22.66
C GLN A 45 4.62 -1.36 -22.72
N TRP A 46 4.82 -0.19 -22.14
CA TRP A 46 3.87 0.90 -22.19
C TRP A 46 4.55 2.17 -22.62
N ASP A 47 3.92 2.84 -23.57
CA ASP A 47 4.27 4.18 -23.95
C ASP A 47 3.53 5.15 -23.02
N VAL A 48 4.29 5.88 -22.22
CA VAL A 48 3.78 6.87 -21.25
C VAL A 48 4.18 8.28 -21.70
N CYS A 49 4.68 8.42 -22.93
CA CYS A 49 5.01 9.70 -23.54
C CYS A 49 3.72 10.36 -24.06
N GLY A 50 2.90 10.88 -23.15
CA GLY A 50 1.86 11.86 -23.48
C GLY A 50 2.47 13.26 -23.50
N GLU A 51 2.29 14.01 -24.59
CA GLU A 51 2.76 15.40 -24.69
C GLU A 51 1.83 16.40 -23.98
N ASP A 52 0.71 15.93 -23.43
CA ASP A 52 -0.32 16.78 -22.83
C ASP A 52 -0.22 16.77 -21.29
N ASP A 53 0.24 17.89 -20.73
CA ASP A 53 0.37 18.09 -19.27
C ASP A 53 -0.96 18.01 -18.49
N ASP A 54 -2.09 18.10 -19.21
CA ASP A 54 -3.46 18.06 -18.69
C ASP A 54 -4.14 16.68 -18.85
N GLU A 55 -3.37 15.63 -19.15
CA GLU A 55 -3.93 14.29 -19.33
C GLU A 55 -4.54 13.76 -18.01
N GLU A 56 -5.76 13.20 -18.09
CA GLU A 56 -6.42 12.59 -16.92
C GLU A 56 -5.80 11.22 -16.60
N PRO A 57 -5.80 10.77 -15.32
CA PRO A 57 -5.34 9.44 -14.99
C PRO A 57 -6.05 8.34 -15.78
N LYS A 58 -5.27 7.44 -16.38
CA LYS A 58 -5.77 6.37 -17.24
C LYS A 58 -5.52 5.01 -16.62
N GLU A 59 -6.56 4.20 -16.59
CA GLU A 59 -6.46 2.81 -16.21
C GLU A 59 -6.01 1.97 -17.41
N TYR A 60 -5.07 1.06 -17.13
CA TYR A 60 -4.66 0.04 -18.07
C TYR A 60 -4.81 -1.33 -17.43
N ALA A 61 -5.36 -2.26 -18.20
CA ALA A 61 -5.43 -3.67 -17.84
C ALA A 61 -4.68 -4.46 -18.90
N GLN A 62 -3.64 -5.19 -18.48
CA GLN A 62 -2.88 -6.06 -19.35
C GLN A 62 -3.00 -7.50 -18.88
N THR A 63 -3.33 -8.38 -19.80
CA THR A 63 -3.23 -9.82 -19.59
C THR A 63 -1.90 -10.30 -20.16
N ILE A 64 -1.14 -11.00 -19.34
CA ILE A 64 0.09 -11.68 -19.70
C ILE A 64 -0.18 -13.19 -19.70
N CYS A 65 -0.01 -13.86 -20.85
CA CYS A 65 -0.22 -15.30 -21.00
C CYS A 65 1.10 -16.02 -21.25
N ASP A 66 1.37 -17.07 -20.47
CA ASP A 66 2.42 -18.05 -20.80
C ASP A 66 1.86 -19.13 -21.76
N ARG A 67 2.72 -19.64 -22.66
CA ARG A 67 2.40 -20.74 -23.60
C ARG A 67 1.86 -22.00 -22.89
N GLY A 68 2.01 -22.10 -21.56
CA GLY A 68 1.60 -23.22 -20.71
C GLY A 68 0.32 -23.02 -19.85
N ARG A 69 -0.65 -22.18 -20.24
CA ARG A 69 -1.96 -21.97 -19.55
C ARG A 69 -1.94 -21.13 -18.27
N ARG A 70 -0.86 -20.41 -17.96
CA ARG A 70 -0.85 -19.43 -16.85
C ARG A 70 -1.18 -18.04 -17.37
N LYS A 71 -2.10 -17.36 -16.68
CA LYS A 71 -2.56 -16.00 -16.98
C LYS A 71 -2.20 -15.11 -15.78
N LEU A 72 -1.54 -14.00 -16.05
CA LEU A 72 -1.30 -12.93 -15.08
C LEU A 72 -2.06 -11.70 -15.57
N GLU A 73 -3.02 -11.24 -14.78
CA GLU A 73 -3.73 -9.99 -15.05
C GLU A 73 -3.12 -8.90 -14.20
N ILE A 74 -2.73 -7.80 -14.84
CA ILE A 74 -2.16 -6.63 -14.20
C ILE A 74 -3.05 -5.45 -14.53
N THR A 75 -3.58 -4.82 -13.49
CA THR A 75 -4.29 -3.56 -13.60
C THR A 75 -3.47 -2.49 -12.91
N TYR A 76 -3.26 -1.37 -13.58
CA TYR A 76 -2.56 -0.24 -12.98
C TYR A 76 -3.17 1.08 -13.47
N LEU A 77 -2.92 2.14 -12.70
CA LEU A 77 -3.37 3.49 -12.98
C LEU A 77 -2.14 4.33 -13.33
N VAL A 78 -2.11 4.92 -14.52
CA VAL A 78 -1.10 5.90 -14.93
C VAL A 78 -1.59 7.26 -14.53
N ILE A 79 -0.77 7.97 -13.76
CA ILE A 79 -1.04 9.33 -13.32
C ILE A 79 0.03 10.22 -13.95
N PRO A 80 -0.29 10.99 -15.01
CA PRO A 80 0.64 11.94 -15.58
C PRO A 80 0.91 13.09 -14.60
N ASN A 81 2.10 13.68 -14.68
CA ASN A 81 2.52 14.77 -13.81
C ASN A 81 2.22 14.50 -12.32
N ALA A 82 2.57 13.30 -11.83
CA ALA A 82 2.24 12.90 -10.47
C ALA A 82 3.20 13.51 -9.43
N ILE A 83 2.66 13.88 -8.26
CA ILE A 83 3.44 14.08 -7.03
C ILE A 83 3.41 12.83 -6.18
N GLU A 84 4.45 12.66 -5.35
CA GLU A 84 4.45 11.62 -4.33
C GLU A 84 3.93 12.15 -3.00
N ALA A 85 3.05 11.38 -2.39
CA ALA A 85 2.66 11.54 -1.00
C ALA A 85 3.22 10.37 -0.20
N ASN A 86 4.17 10.65 0.69
CA ASN A 86 4.69 9.68 1.63
C ASN A 86 3.78 9.65 2.86
N VAL A 87 3.20 8.48 3.12
CA VAL A 87 2.32 8.23 4.25
C VAL A 87 3.10 7.58 5.37
N LYS A 88 2.98 8.14 6.57
CA LYS A 88 3.52 7.56 7.80
C LYS A 88 2.43 7.46 8.84
N VAL A 89 2.19 6.23 9.32
CA VAL A 89 1.23 5.97 10.39
C VAL A 89 1.99 5.57 11.64
N ARG A 90 1.74 6.28 12.74
CA ARG A 90 2.30 6.02 14.05
C ARG A 90 1.18 5.66 15.02
N LEU A 91 1.36 4.55 15.73
CA LEU A 91 0.51 4.11 16.82
C LEU A 91 1.16 4.52 18.13
N LYS A 92 0.41 5.16 19.03
CA LYS A 92 0.80 5.43 20.41
C LYS A 92 -0.19 4.69 21.29
N LEU A 93 0.21 3.50 21.74
CA LEU A 93 -0.65 2.65 22.55
C LEU A 93 -0.41 2.98 24.03
N ASN A 94 -1.49 3.12 24.78
CA ASN A 94 -1.44 3.26 26.22
C ASN A 94 -1.19 1.89 26.88
N ASN A 95 -0.75 1.91 28.13
CA ASN A 95 -0.54 0.71 28.95
C ASN A 95 0.51 -0.29 28.41
N LEU A 96 1.64 0.22 27.93
CA LEU A 96 2.83 -0.57 27.54
C LEU A 96 3.61 -1.15 28.74
N GLY A 97 2.90 -1.57 29.80
CA GLY A 97 3.51 -2.35 30.88
C GLY A 97 3.93 -3.74 30.37
N SER A 98 3.74 -4.78 31.17
CA SER A 98 4.07 -6.17 30.76
C SER A 98 3.13 -6.75 29.67
N ARG A 99 2.36 -5.91 28.96
CA ARG A 99 1.37 -6.33 27.95
C ARG A 99 2.00 -6.36 26.57
N SER A 100 1.87 -7.49 25.88
CA SER A 100 2.23 -7.60 24.48
C SER A 100 1.07 -7.08 23.63
N HIS A 101 1.37 -6.36 22.56
CA HIS A 101 0.37 -5.77 21.68
C HIS A 101 0.58 -6.29 20.26
N ALA A 102 -0.52 -6.61 19.59
CA ALA A 102 -0.55 -7.04 18.21
C ALA A 102 -1.62 -6.26 17.45
N VAL A 103 -1.34 -5.90 16.19
CA VAL A 103 -2.25 -5.08 15.38
C VAL A 103 -2.57 -5.79 14.08
N TYR A 104 -3.85 -5.85 13.75
CA TYR A 104 -4.32 -6.30 12.44
C TYR A 104 -5.37 -5.32 11.89
N GLY A 105 -5.79 -5.50 10.64
CA GLY A 105 -6.75 -4.63 9.99
C GLY A 105 -6.21 -4.05 8.68
N LYS A 106 -6.77 -2.91 8.26
CA LYS A 106 -6.51 -2.31 6.96
C LYS A 106 -6.37 -0.79 7.07
N ILE A 107 -5.46 -0.25 6.27
CA ILE A 107 -5.40 1.19 6.00
C ILE A 107 -5.46 1.36 4.49
N LYS A 108 -6.36 2.23 4.05
CA LYS A 108 -6.58 2.53 2.64
C LYS A 108 -6.41 4.02 2.40
N ALA A 109 -5.86 4.35 1.23
CA ALA A 109 -5.78 5.70 0.72
C ALA A 109 -6.65 5.82 -0.53
N SER A 110 -7.44 6.89 -0.64
CA SER A 110 -8.22 7.19 -1.82
C SER A 110 -8.10 8.67 -2.20
N ALA A 111 -8.28 8.95 -3.49
CA ALA A 111 -8.35 10.29 -4.04
C ALA A 111 -9.47 10.31 -5.09
N ALA A 112 -10.00 11.50 -5.39
CA ALA A 112 -11.05 11.66 -6.39
C ALA A 112 -10.62 11.06 -7.74
N ASP A 113 -9.36 11.25 -8.11
CA ASP A 113 -8.80 10.79 -9.39
C ASP A 113 -8.58 9.27 -9.47
N TYR A 114 -8.80 8.52 -8.37
CA TYR A 114 -8.69 7.06 -8.37
C TYR A 114 -9.96 6.34 -8.86
N GLY A 115 -11.03 7.07 -9.21
CA GLY A 115 -12.22 6.46 -9.80
C GLY A 115 -12.85 5.39 -8.90
N ASN A 116 -13.15 5.75 -7.65
CA ASN A 116 -13.68 4.87 -6.58
C ASN A 116 -12.73 3.76 -6.10
N ARG A 117 -11.47 3.77 -6.52
CA ARG A 117 -10.46 2.81 -6.05
C ARG A 117 -9.71 3.37 -4.85
N SER A 118 -9.05 2.46 -4.16
CA SER A 118 -8.18 2.80 -3.04
C SER A 118 -6.90 1.99 -3.10
N VAL A 119 -5.81 2.60 -2.67
CA VAL A 119 -4.52 1.95 -2.47
C VAL A 119 -4.49 1.40 -1.05
N HIS A 120 -4.28 0.11 -0.90
CA HIS A 120 -4.12 -0.53 0.40
C HIS A 120 -2.70 -0.30 0.91
N LEU A 121 -2.54 0.55 1.93
CA LEU A 121 -1.24 0.86 2.53
C LEU A 121 -0.84 -0.15 3.59
N PHE A 122 -1.82 -0.72 4.27
CA PHE A 122 -1.63 -1.78 5.26
C PHE A 122 -2.79 -2.75 5.13
N SER A 123 -2.49 -4.06 5.17
CA SER A 123 -3.51 -5.08 5.16
C SER A 123 -2.98 -6.32 5.86
N CYS A 124 -3.50 -6.56 7.05
CA CYS A 124 -3.08 -7.63 7.92
C CYS A 124 -4.30 -8.39 8.44
N ALA A 125 -4.35 -9.70 8.24
CA ALA A 125 -5.40 -10.54 8.81
C ALA A 125 -5.10 -10.85 10.29
N ARG A 126 -6.12 -11.19 11.08
CA ARG A 126 -5.98 -11.53 12.52
C ARG A 126 -4.87 -12.55 12.79
N GLY A 127 -4.78 -13.62 11.98
CA GLY A 127 -3.74 -14.66 12.12
C GLY A 127 -2.34 -14.29 11.59
N ARG A 128 -2.15 -13.07 11.08
CA ARG A 128 -0.86 -12.54 10.64
C ARG A 128 -0.54 -11.20 11.30
N SER A 129 -1.15 -10.93 12.46
CA SER A 129 -1.04 -9.67 13.18
C SER A 129 0.41 -9.20 13.30
N TRP A 130 0.60 -7.89 13.21
CA TRP A 130 1.89 -7.26 13.40
C TRP A 130 2.13 -7.03 14.88
N SER A 131 3.20 -7.61 15.42
CA SER A 131 3.61 -7.38 16.81
C SER A 131 4.12 -5.95 16.96
N VAL A 132 3.53 -5.23 17.90
CA VAL A 132 3.95 -3.87 18.22
C VAL A 132 5.17 -3.95 19.13
N PRO A 133 6.30 -3.31 18.77
CA PRO A 133 7.43 -3.18 19.66
C PRO A 133 7.00 -2.55 20.99
N SER A 134 7.61 -2.95 22.11
CA SER A 134 7.33 -2.45 23.48
C SER A 134 7.74 -0.99 23.72
N CYS A 135 7.52 -0.12 22.75
CA CYS A 135 7.86 1.30 22.77
C CYS A 135 6.59 2.15 22.90
N SER A 136 6.71 3.32 23.54
CA SER A 136 5.63 4.33 23.70
C SER A 136 4.96 4.77 22.39
N SER A 137 5.67 4.63 21.28
CA SER A 137 5.14 4.84 19.95
C SER A 137 5.83 3.94 18.94
N SER A 138 5.07 3.48 17.96
CA SER A 138 5.50 2.50 16.97
C SER A 138 5.02 2.90 15.58
N ILE A 139 5.88 2.79 14.58
CA ILE A 139 5.55 3.11 13.19
C ILE A 139 5.03 1.84 12.53
N LEU A 140 3.84 1.93 11.93
CA LEU A 140 3.23 0.81 11.23
C LEU A 140 3.97 0.54 9.90
N PRO A 141 4.32 -0.72 9.57
CA PRO A 141 5.03 -1.03 8.34
C PRO A 141 4.06 -1.02 7.14
N LEU A 142 3.90 0.14 6.51
CA LEU A 142 3.08 0.29 5.31
C LEU A 142 3.77 -0.32 4.08
N SER A 143 2.99 -0.92 3.19
CA SER A 143 3.44 -1.46 1.91
C SER A 143 2.31 -1.38 0.87
N PRO A 144 2.28 -0.35 0.00
CA PRO A 144 3.28 0.73 -0.09
C PRO A 144 3.11 1.82 0.98
N SER A 145 4.18 2.56 1.26
CA SER A 145 4.15 3.78 2.08
C SER A 145 4.06 5.07 1.26
N VAL A 146 4.16 4.97 -0.07
CA VAL A 146 4.11 6.11 -0.98
C VAL A 146 2.94 5.92 -1.94
N ILE A 147 2.18 6.98 -2.18
CA ILE A 147 1.11 7.01 -3.19
C ILE A 147 1.35 8.14 -4.20
N ALA A 148 0.89 7.92 -5.44
CA ALA A 148 0.97 8.90 -6.52
C ALA A 148 -0.36 9.66 -6.62
N LEU A 149 -0.30 10.98 -6.75
CA LEU A 149 -1.46 11.84 -6.97
C LEU A 149 -1.19 12.78 -8.14
N PRO A 150 -2.20 13.16 -8.94
CA PRO A 150 -2.02 14.18 -9.97
C PRO A 150 -1.52 15.50 -9.35
N CYS A 151 -0.52 16.14 -9.96
CA CYS A 151 -0.05 17.46 -9.54
C CYS A 151 -1.09 18.52 -9.94
N ARG A 152 -2.03 18.79 -9.04
CA ARG A 152 -3.08 19.81 -9.22
C ARG A 152 -2.98 20.87 -8.13
N ARG A 153 -3.55 22.06 -8.36
CA ARG A 153 -3.58 23.14 -7.34
C ARG A 153 -4.31 22.72 -6.05
N GLN A 154 -5.23 21.75 -6.14
CA GLN A 154 -5.99 21.19 -5.03
C GLN A 154 -6.02 19.68 -5.18
N PHE A 155 -5.09 18.97 -4.54
CA PHE A 155 -5.21 17.52 -4.34
C PHE A 155 -5.77 17.24 -2.94
N GLU A 156 -6.68 16.27 -2.88
CA GLU A 156 -7.31 15.80 -1.65
C GLU A 156 -7.04 14.32 -1.50
N LEU A 157 -6.38 13.96 -0.41
CA LEU A 157 -6.09 12.58 -0.06
C LEU A 157 -6.96 12.19 1.13
N TYR A 158 -7.66 11.07 1.00
CA TYR A 158 -8.49 10.51 2.04
C TYR A 158 -7.85 9.23 2.55
N LEU A 159 -7.69 9.11 3.88
CA LEU A 159 -7.31 7.85 4.52
C LEU A 159 -8.47 7.28 5.33
N GLU A 160 -8.69 5.99 5.12
CA GLU A 160 -9.54 5.14 5.94
C GLU A 160 -8.62 4.24 6.78
N VAL A 161 -8.80 4.29 8.10
CA VAL A 161 -8.08 3.46 9.06
C VAL A 161 -9.10 2.53 9.71
N ASP A 162 -8.88 1.23 9.62
CA ASP A 162 -9.69 0.21 10.26
C ASP A 162 -8.73 -0.81 10.88
N LEU A 163 -8.25 -0.51 12.09
CA LEU A 163 -7.27 -1.33 12.81
C LEU A 163 -7.90 -1.91 14.06
N VAL A 164 -7.43 -3.10 14.43
CA VAL A 164 -7.74 -3.74 15.71
C VAL A 164 -6.44 -3.96 16.46
N VAL A 165 -6.38 -3.45 17.67
CA VAL A 165 -5.30 -3.69 18.62
C VAL A 165 -5.73 -4.81 19.54
N VAL A 166 -4.96 -5.88 19.59
CA VAL A 166 -5.09 -6.96 20.56
C VAL A 166 -4.02 -6.76 21.61
N SER A 167 -4.41 -6.71 22.87
CA SER A 167 -3.47 -6.73 23.99
C SER A 167 -3.61 -8.03 24.75
N THR A 168 -2.46 -8.66 25.05
CA THR A 168 -2.40 -9.86 25.87
C THR A 168 -1.53 -9.61 27.09
N SER A 169 -1.97 -10.14 28.23
CA SER A 169 -1.19 -10.16 29.47
C SER A 169 -1.12 -11.59 29.98
N ASP A 170 -0.07 -11.93 30.73
CA ASP A 170 0.22 -13.31 31.14
C ASP A 170 -0.92 -14.00 31.93
N ASN A 171 -1.93 -13.26 32.40
CA ASN A 171 -3.01 -13.77 33.25
C ASN A 171 -4.42 -13.18 32.98
N GLN A 172 -4.65 -12.51 31.84
CA GLN A 172 -5.98 -11.95 31.50
C GLN A 172 -6.42 -12.32 30.09
N GLU A 173 -7.73 -12.27 29.87
CA GLU A 173 -8.36 -12.43 28.56
C GLU A 173 -7.82 -11.41 27.54
N GLU A 174 -7.80 -11.80 26.26
CA GLU A 174 -7.40 -10.91 25.17
C GLU A 174 -8.36 -9.71 25.12
N GLU A 175 -7.83 -8.49 25.28
CA GLU A 175 -8.60 -7.27 25.08
C GLU A 175 -8.42 -6.82 23.62
N GLU A 176 -9.52 -6.71 22.87
CA GLU A 176 -9.55 -6.17 21.52
C GLU A 176 -10.11 -4.74 21.52
N LYS A 177 -9.40 -3.82 20.88
CA LYS A 177 -9.83 -2.43 20.67
C LYS A 177 -9.85 -2.07 19.20
N ASN A 178 -10.93 -1.43 18.76
CA ASN A 178 -11.11 -1.03 17.37
C ASN A 178 -10.75 0.45 17.18
N LEU A 179 -9.76 0.71 16.34
CA LEU A 179 -9.33 2.05 15.92
C LEU A 179 -9.86 2.28 14.50
N LYS A 180 -11.06 2.83 14.39
CA LYS A 180 -11.74 3.04 13.11
C LYS A 180 -12.00 4.51 12.80
N PHE A 181 -11.44 4.99 11.70
CA PHE A 181 -11.59 6.36 11.20
C PHE A 181 -11.89 6.31 9.70
N THR A 182 -13.08 6.78 9.31
CA THR A 182 -13.62 6.57 7.95
C THR A 182 -13.30 7.68 6.95
N SER A 183 -12.73 8.82 7.39
CA SER A 183 -12.38 9.92 6.47
C SER A 183 -11.37 10.89 7.10
N LEU A 184 -10.09 10.54 7.06
CA LEU A 184 -9.01 11.47 7.36
C LEU A 184 -8.62 12.21 6.08
N LYS A 185 -9.03 13.48 5.96
CA LYS A 185 -8.77 14.31 4.79
C LYS A 185 -7.45 15.08 4.92
N PHE A 186 -6.54 14.88 3.97
CA PHE A 186 -5.25 15.57 3.87
C PHE A 186 -5.19 16.45 2.62
N THR A 187 -4.55 17.59 2.77
CA THR A 187 -4.34 18.60 1.72
C THR A 187 -2.93 19.17 1.88
N HIS A 188 -2.49 20.09 1.01
CA HIS A 188 -1.20 20.77 1.22
C HIS A 188 -1.12 21.49 2.59
N ARG A 189 -2.27 21.95 3.13
CA ARG A 189 -2.34 22.65 4.42
C ARG A 189 -2.48 21.72 5.62
N VAL A 190 -3.08 20.55 5.38
CA VAL A 190 -3.36 19.56 6.43
C VAL A 190 -2.55 18.32 6.11
N THR A 191 -1.32 18.30 6.63
CA THR A 191 -0.34 17.22 6.43
C THR A 191 -0.32 16.22 7.58
N SER A 192 -0.88 16.55 8.74
CA SER A 192 -0.86 15.69 9.92
C SER A 192 -2.22 15.69 10.61
N GLN A 193 -2.65 14.52 11.05
CA GLN A 193 -3.85 14.35 11.85
C GLN A 193 -3.64 13.26 12.90
N GLU A 194 -4.12 13.53 14.10
CA GLU A 194 -4.09 12.60 15.22
C GLU A 194 -5.52 12.33 15.70
N ARG A 195 -5.79 11.09 16.10
CA ARG A 195 -7.07 10.64 16.67
C ARG A 195 -6.81 9.74 17.86
N GLU A 196 -7.65 9.86 18.88
CA GLU A 196 -7.58 9.08 20.10
C GLU A 196 -8.86 8.26 20.28
N VAL A 197 -8.72 7.01 20.75
CA VAL A 197 -9.81 6.13 21.17
C VAL A 197 -9.36 5.40 22.43
N ASP A 198 -10.06 5.59 23.53
CA ASP A 198 -9.77 4.96 24.83
C ASP A 198 -8.30 5.08 25.26
N GLY A 199 -7.73 6.27 25.00
CA GLY A 199 -6.34 6.62 25.27
C GLY A 199 -5.33 6.17 24.21
N ASP A 200 -5.67 5.22 23.35
CA ASP A 200 -4.80 4.81 22.24
C ASP A 200 -4.90 5.81 21.09
N GLN A 201 -3.76 6.23 20.55
CA GLN A 201 -3.71 7.27 19.52
C GLN A 201 -3.16 6.73 18.19
N VAL A 202 -3.77 7.19 17.10
CA VAL A 202 -3.28 7.01 15.73
C VAL A 202 -2.93 8.37 15.15
N GLU A 203 -1.65 8.55 14.83
CA GLU A 203 -1.12 9.74 14.19
C GLU A 203 -0.76 9.40 12.74
N VAL A 204 -1.34 10.13 11.79
CA VAL A 204 -1.10 9.99 10.36
C VAL A 204 -0.42 11.26 9.87
N ASN A 205 0.75 11.10 9.25
CA ASN A 205 1.53 12.18 8.65
C ASN A 205 1.71 11.92 7.15
N ILE A 206 1.55 12.99 6.38
CA ILE A 206 1.72 13.02 4.93
C ILE A 206 2.83 14.01 4.61
N THR A 207 3.85 13.54 3.89
CA THR A 207 4.89 14.41 3.31
C THR A 207 4.69 14.46 1.80
N TRP A 208 4.47 15.67 1.28
CA TRP A 208 4.34 15.91 -0.15
C TRP A 208 5.73 16.18 -0.73
N ASN A 209 6.16 15.36 -1.68
CA ASN A 209 7.40 15.58 -2.42
C ASN A 209 7.03 16.08 -3.82
N PRO A 210 7.01 17.41 -4.04
CA PRO A 210 6.81 17.93 -5.39
C PRO A 210 8.02 17.57 -6.25
N ILE A 211 7.75 17.07 -7.45
CA ILE A 211 8.79 16.85 -8.46
C ILE A 211 9.06 18.21 -9.10
N PHE A 212 9.89 19.03 -8.47
CA PHE A 212 10.51 20.17 -9.14
C PHE A 212 11.90 19.71 -9.59
N SER A 213 12.01 19.38 -10.88
CA SER A 213 13.28 19.31 -11.61
C SER A 213 13.29 20.43 -12.64
#